data_AF-A0A928FJP5-F1
#
_entry.id   AF-A0A928FJP5-F1
#
_cell.length_a   1.000
_cell.length_b   1.000
_cell.length_c   1.000
_cell.angle_alpha   90.00
_cell.angle_beta   90.00
_cell.angle_gamma   90.00
#
_symmetry.space_group_name_H-M   'P 1'
#
loop_
_entity.id
_entity.type
_entity.pdbx_description
1 polymer ?
#
loop_
_entity_poly.entity_id
_entity_poly.type
_entity_poly.pdbx_seq_one_letter_code
_entity_poly.pdbx_strand_id
1 'polypeptide(L)'
;MSVKLSKTKIKSYVGNVLPLRLISDKNIENEDIRWSVSGDAVSIRSFADDEEHPFSDGILLRFDRVGESTVTASFNGDEYTCGISVREMVKASSEDDLNYYRGDLHTHTTGIHNHNVFVSRTEGFQTDMVDFIKEEGLLDFGVMTDHADVSNNYEYFRCYTTAEKAEPMKTVLFPGCESDNIIMENDIVGREYRAAGEIVIINADYNKTLHGWDDLVDTYKHAPCPIGIFAHPVQARWRFEFAKHAHNPEIVKFMRCVEMGDGTDTSCRLLHEYALSEALDAGFRVTSSCGSDGHSQWGFKIFPGKTVVMARENSKEAITDALRNNRAYASDTGNVKLKLRINGKAAPCDLELADKYSFDVCLSYFEDDDSTKIVKCQVISDYGKVVYEKCGLTENSLSFEVESSTARYFFLRLIDKEGRRTFSPPVWCGREFDKYEEPDYTAAESKDFDAYDEISGKNAYALLDFDVERPWENGEKTASIVIDMKAETELAALAYIHPTHPAKDKNDPYAWARFHSKFPRRYRISISHDGKNFVTRAEGGFLTYVGEEYIRLGECHARYLKFEVLSTVGLECERPAYVNATLHFGGLMFFKKA
;
A
#
# COMPACT_ATOMS: atom_id res chain seq x y z
N MET A 1 16.99 -45.16 -13.38
CA MET A 1 16.35 -43.86 -13.08
C MET A 1 17.28 -43.17 -12.12
N SER A 2 17.84 -42.04 -12.53
CA SER A 2 18.78 -41.28 -11.71
C SER A 2 17.99 -40.28 -10.89
N VAL A 3 17.84 -40.55 -9.59
CA VAL A 3 17.05 -39.71 -8.68
C VAL A 3 17.98 -39.05 -7.65
N LYS A 4 17.78 -37.76 -7.37
CA LYS A 4 18.53 -37.01 -6.35
C LYS A 4 17.75 -35.81 -5.84
N LEU A 5 18.06 -35.32 -4.65
CA LEU A 5 17.57 -34.02 -4.21
C LEU A 5 18.27 -32.86 -4.93
N SER A 6 17.55 -31.74 -5.09
CA SER A 6 18.09 -30.50 -5.66
C SER A 6 19.21 -29.90 -4.81
N LYS A 7 19.15 -30.11 -3.48
CA LYS A 7 20.20 -29.77 -2.51
C LYS A 7 20.33 -30.90 -1.48
N THR A 8 21.56 -31.21 -1.08
CA THR A 8 21.85 -32.19 -0.01
C THR A 8 22.20 -31.52 1.33
N LYS A 9 22.50 -30.22 1.31
CA LYS A 9 22.68 -29.38 2.49
C LYS A 9 22.14 -27.97 2.24
N ILE A 10 21.46 -27.40 3.22
CA ILE A 10 20.98 -26.01 3.19
C ILE A 10 21.43 -25.31 4.47
N LYS A 11 21.97 -24.10 4.33
CA LYS A 11 22.22 -23.18 5.44
C LYS A 11 21.38 -21.93 5.19
N SER A 12 20.58 -21.55 6.16
CA SER A 12 19.62 -20.45 6.00
C SER A 12 19.37 -19.75 7.36
N TYR A 13 18.43 -18.83 7.38
CA TYR A 13 18.05 -18.05 8.54
C TYR A 13 16.54 -18.20 8.84
N VAL A 14 16.18 -17.98 10.11
CA VAL A 14 14.78 -17.93 10.54
C VAL A 14 14.03 -16.86 9.77
N GLY A 15 12.87 -17.20 9.21
CA GLY A 15 12.06 -16.30 8.39
C GLY A 15 12.14 -16.57 6.88
N ASN A 16 13.12 -17.34 6.41
CA ASN A 16 13.28 -17.63 4.98
C ASN A 16 12.28 -18.69 4.49
N VAL A 17 12.04 -18.73 3.17
CA VAL A 17 11.30 -19.79 2.48
C VAL A 17 12.12 -20.23 1.26
N LEU A 18 12.41 -21.54 1.14
CA LEU A 18 13.21 -22.07 0.03
C LEU A 18 12.59 -23.33 -0.58
N PRO A 19 12.70 -23.54 -1.91
CA PRO A 19 12.23 -24.76 -2.55
C PRO A 19 13.23 -25.90 -2.36
N LEU A 20 12.72 -27.13 -2.19
CA LEU A 20 13.47 -28.38 -2.28
C LEU A 20 12.72 -29.32 -3.23
N ARG A 21 13.44 -29.96 -4.16
CA ARG A 21 12.85 -30.91 -5.14
C ARG A 21 13.57 -32.24 -5.14
N LEU A 22 12.84 -33.30 -5.40
CA LEU A 22 13.36 -34.57 -5.86
C LEU A 22 13.44 -34.53 -7.40
N ILE A 23 14.64 -34.61 -7.95
CA ILE A 23 14.92 -34.48 -9.39
C ILE A 23 15.21 -35.87 -9.96
N SER A 24 14.60 -36.16 -11.11
CA SER A 24 14.79 -37.41 -11.85
C SER A 24 15.02 -37.16 -13.34
N ASP A 25 15.62 -38.14 -14.02
CA ASP A 25 15.73 -38.19 -15.49
C ASP A 25 14.40 -38.50 -16.19
N LYS A 26 13.36 -38.87 -15.43
CA LYS A 26 11.97 -38.99 -15.89
C LYS A 26 11.06 -38.05 -15.10
N ASN A 27 9.92 -37.70 -15.68
CA ASN A 27 8.89 -36.95 -14.94
C ASN A 27 8.38 -37.80 -13.75
N ILE A 28 8.43 -37.24 -12.55
CA ILE A 28 7.97 -37.82 -11.28
C ILE A 28 7.05 -36.89 -10.49
N GLU A 29 6.56 -35.83 -11.13
CA GLU A 29 5.73 -34.77 -10.52
C GLU A 29 4.51 -35.31 -9.78
N ASN A 30 3.93 -36.41 -10.26
CA ASN A 30 2.70 -37.01 -9.73
C ASN A 30 2.90 -38.40 -9.10
N GLU A 31 4.13 -38.75 -8.75
CA GLU A 31 4.43 -40.04 -8.12
C GLU A 31 4.18 -40.01 -6.59
N ASP A 32 4.10 -41.16 -5.91
CA ASP A 32 4.01 -41.22 -4.44
C ASP A 32 5.38 -40.88 -3.82
N ILE A 33 5.63 -39.59 -3.63
CA ILE A 33 6.81 -39.05 -2.95
C ILE A 33 6.37 -38.55 -1.60
N ARG A 34 6.94 -39.12 -0.54
CA ARG A 34 6.62 -38.74 0.84
C ARG A 34 7.74 -37.91 1.42
N TRP A 35 7.38 -36.74 1.95
CA TRP A 35 8.32 -35.85 2.59
C TRP A 35 8.18 -35.90 4.11
N SER A 36 9.30 -35.89 4.83
CA SER A 36 9.32 -35.85 6.28
C SER A 36 10.45 -34.96 6.80
N VAL A 37 10.29 -34.45 8.03
CA VAL A 37 11.30 -33.69 8.75
C VAL A 37 11.66 -34.42 10.04
N SER A 38 12.96 -34.56 10.31
CA SER A 38 13.50 -34.85 11.63
C SER A 38 14.13 -33.60 12.21
N GLY A 39 13.72 -33.18 13.40
CA GLY A 39 14.05 -31.87 14.00
C GLY A 39 12.93 -30.86 13.86
N ASP A 40 13.03 -29.71 14.52
CA ASP A 40 12.00 -28.68 14.58
C ASP A 40 12.42 -27.33 13.98
N ALA A 41 13.60 -27.27 13.35
CA ALA A 41 14.14 -26.04 12.74
C ALA A 41 13.38 -25.58 11.49
N VAL A 42 12.72 -26.51 10.79
CA VAL A 42 11.93 -26.25 9.58
C VAL A 42 10.61 -27.00 9.57
N SER A 43 9.63 -26.47 8.84
CA SER A 43 8.41 -27.17 8.45
C SER A 43 8.26 -27.25 6.92
N ILE A 44 7.39 -28.15 6.47
CA ILE A 44 7.16 -28.45 5.05
C ILE A 44 5.80 -27.91 4.64
N ARG A 45 5.77 -27.12 3.56
CA ARG A 45 4.57 -26.91 2.74
C ARG A 45 4.62 -27.89 1.57
N SER A 46 3.78 -28.91 1.63
CA SER A 46 3.55 -29.88 0.56
C SER A 46 2.47 -29.36 -0.40
N PHE A 47 2.55 -29.71 -1.67
CA PHE A 47 1.55 -29.42 -2.71
C PHE A 47 0.77 -30.66 -3.15
N ALA A 48 1.09 -31.84 -2.59
CA ALA A 48 0.55 -33.12 -3.06
C ALA A 48 -0.96 -33.28 -2.80
N ASP A 49 -1.48 -32.59 -1.78
CA ASP A 49 -2.87 -32.67 -1.33
C ASP A 49 -3.70 -31.44 -1.72
N ASP A 50 -3.13 -30.50 -2.49
CA ASP A 50 -3.84 -29.30 -2.92
C ASP A 50 -4.88 -29.63 -4.02
N GLU A 51 -5.99 -28.90 -4.01
CA GLU A 51 -7.06 -29.11 -5.02
C GLU A 51 -6.63 -28.66 -6.43
N GLU A 52 -5.85 -27.59 -6.53
CA GLU A 52 -5.42 -27.01 -7.79
C GLU A 52 -4.00 -27.44 -8.16
N HIS A 53 -3.87 -28.22 -9.24
CA HIS A 53 -2.60 -28.67 -9.81
C HIS A 53 -1.63 -29.26 -8.76
N PRO A 54 -2.01 -30.34 -8.05
CA PRO A 54 -1.14 -30.97 -7.07
C PRO A 54 0.09 -31.56 -7.72
N PHE A 55 1.21 -31.56 -6.97
CA PHE A 55 2.45 -32.23 -7.34
C PHE A 55 3.21 -32.65 -6.08
N SER A 56 4.04 -33.68 -6.18
CA SER A 56 4.71 -34.33 -5.04
C SER A 56 6.24 -34.25 -5.11
N ASP A 57 6.81 -33.88 -6.26
CA ASP A 57 8.28 -33.85 -6.46
C ASP A 57 8.95 -32.60 -5.87
N GLY A 58 8.18 -31.66 -5.33
CA GLY A 58 8.69 -30.42 -4.76
C GLY A 58 7.92 -29.96 -3.52
N ILE A 59 8.63 -29.27 -2.63
CA ILE A 59 8.10 -28.68 -1.40
C ILE A 59 8.72 -27.31 -1.14
N LEU A 60 8.02 -26.46 -0.39
CA LEU A 60 8.64 -25.28 0.23
C LEU A 60 9.03 -25.59 1.67
N LEU A 61 10.26 -25.24 2.03
CA LEU A 61 10.80 -25.31 3.38
C LEU A 61 10.59 -23.96 4.06
N ARG A 62 9.89 -23.95 5.19
CA ARG A 62 9.73 -22.78 6.07
C ARG A 62 10.75 -22.87 7.18
N PHE A 63 11.55 -21.81 7.35
CA PHE A 63 12.64 -21.78 8.33
C PHE A 63 12.15 -21.14 9.62
N ASP A 64 11.70 -21.97 10.56
CA ASP A 64 10.84 -21.53 11.67
C ASP A 64 11.63 -21.14 12.92
N ARG A 65 12.78 -21.79 13.17
CA ARG A 65 13.61 -21.54 14.36
C ARG A 65 15.06 -21.96 14.16
N VAL A 66 15.93 -21.44 15.01
CA VAL A 66 17.35 -21.82 15.05
C VAL A 66 17.50 -23.30 15.41
N GLY A 67 18.35 -24.00 14.68
CA GLY A 67 18.63 -25.40 14.96
C GLY A 67 19.08 -26.17 13.73
N GLU A 68 19.10 -27.49 13.88
CA GLU A 68 19.41 -28.41 12.80
C GLU A 68 18.19 -29.30 12.54
N SER A 69 17.88 -29.51 11.27
CA SER A 69 16.86 -30.47 10.82
C SER A 69 17.39 -31.33 9.69
N THR A 70 16.77 -32.47 9.44
CA THR A 70 16.99 -33.27 8.22
C THR A 70 15.66 -33.46 7.53
N VAL A 71 15.59 -33.11 6.25
CA VAL A 71 14.43 -33.36 5.40
C VAL A 71 14.69 -34.59 4.56
N THR A 72 13.74 -35.52 4.53
CA THR A 72 13.83 -36.77 3.79
C THR A 72 12.71 -36.86 2.76
N ALA A 73 13.05 -37.12 1.50
CA ALA A 73 12.12 -37.58 0.48
C ALA A 73 12.22 -39.09 0.35
N SER A 74 11.11 -39.81 0.49
CA SER A 74 11.01 -41.25 0.26
C SER A 74 10.33 -41.50 -1.08
N PHE A 75 11.00 -42.25 -1.97
CA PHE A 75 10.49 -42.57 -3.30
C PHE A 75 10.96 -43.96 -3.73
N ASN A 76 10.03 -44.82 -4.16
CA ASN A 76 10.31 -46.21 -4.59
C ASN A 76 11.12 -47.06 -3.59
N GLY A 77 10.97 -46.79 -2.29
CA GLY A 77 11.68 -47.50 -1.23
C GLY A 77 13.08 -46.95 -0.92
N ASP A 78 13.56 -45.97 -1.69
CA ASP A 78 14.79 -45.25 -1.42
C ASP A 78 14.52 -43.96 -0.63
N GLU A 79 15.50 -43.53 0.17
CA GLU A 79 15.47 -42.29 0.94
C GLU A 79 16.56 -41.32 0.46
N TYR A 80 16.17 -40.06 0.27
CA TYR A 80 17.07 -38.98 -0.10
C TYR A 80 16.99 -37.89 0.95
N THR A 81 18.14 -37.49 1.50
CA THR A 81 18.20 -36.59 2.66
C THR A 81 18.88 -35.26 2.36
N CYS A 82 18.36 -34.19 2.96
CA CYS A 82 18.95 -32.86 2.98
C CYS A 82 19.17 -32.43 4.43
N GLY A 83 20.43 -32.17 4.80
CA GLY A 83 20.76 -31.60 6.11
C GLY A 83 20.55 -30.10 6.12
N ILE A 84 19.88 -29.58 7.15
CA ILE A 84 19.51 -28.18 7.26
C ILE A 84 20.08 -27.59 8.53
N SER A 85 20.77 -26.45 8.40
CA SER A 85 21.24 -25.63 9.51
C SER A 85 20.58 -24.25 9.44
N VAL A 86 19.91 -23.85 10.52
CA VAL A 86 19.17 -22.59 10.60
C VAL A 86 19.77 -21.71 11.69
N ARG A 87 20.10 -20.46 11.33
CA ARG A 87 20.59 -19.44 12.27
C ARG A 87 19.58 -18.31 12.43
N GLU A 88 19.84 -17.43 13.40
CA GLU A 88 19.08 -16.18 13.50
C GLU A 88 19.29 -15.30 12.27
N MET A 89 18.24 -14.56 11.91
CA MET A 89 18.33 -13.47 10.94
C MET A 89 19.19 -12.35 11.53
N VAL A 90 20.14 -11.85 10.76
CA VAL A 90 20.99 -10.73 11.18
C VAL A 90 20.25 -9.43 10.89
N LYS A 91 19.92 -8.69 11.95
CA LYS A 91 19.17 -7.45 11.90
C LYS A 91 20.11 -6.24 11.86
N ALA A 92 19.75 -5.22 11.10
CA ALA A 92 20.43 -3.94 11.14
C ALA A 92 20.15 -3.18 12.46
N SER A 93 21.15 -2.43 12.94
CA SER A 93 21.03 -1.52 14.06
C SER A 93 20.73 -0.08 13.62
N SER A 94 20.27 0.79 14.53
CA SER A 94 20.07 2.22 14.23
C SER A 94 21.37 3.00 13.98
N GLU A 95 22.51 2.43 14.37
CA GLU A 95 23.84 3.03 14.21
C GLU A 95 24.56 2.54 12.95
N ASP A 96 24.00 1.55 12.25
CA ASP A 96 24.59 1.02 11.03
C ASP A 96 24.55 2.06 9.93
N ASP A 97 25.65 2.19 9.17
CA ASP A 97 25.65 2.94 7.93
C ASP A 97 25.13 2.03 6.81
N LEU A 98 23.89 2.27 6.40
CA LEU A 98 23.17 1.42 5.46
C LEU A 98 23.41 1.82 4.00
N ASN A 99 23.43 0.83 3.14
CA ASN A 99 23.45 1.00 1.69
C ASN A 99 22.04 1.18 1.15
N TYR A 100 21.93 1.76 -0.05
CA TYR A 100 20.66 2.01 -0.73
C TYR A 100 20.57 1.11 -1.96
N TYR A 101 19.47 0.35 -2.07
CA TYR A 101 19.21 -0.59 -3.16
C TYR A 101 17.91 -0.24 -3.84
N ARG A 102 17.89 -0.20 -5.17
CA ARG A 102 16.71 0.10 -5.98
C ARG A 102 16.07 -1.20 -6.45
N GLY A 103 14.78 -1.34 -6.24
CA GLY A 103 14.07 -2.50 -6.74
C GLY A 103 12.60 -2.27 -7.02
N ASP A 104 12.03 -3.31 -7.60
CA ASP A 104 10.66 -3.37 -8.08
C ASP A 104 9.88 -4.40 -7.25
N LEU A 105 8.94 -3.93 -6.43
CA LEU A 105 8.25 -4.78 -5.46
C LEU A 105 6.97 -5.44 -6.01
N HIS A 106 6.58 -5.11 -7.25
CA HIS A 106 5.33 -5.58 -7.83
C HIS A 106 5.50 -5.79 -9.35
N THR A 107 5.60 -7.05 -9.77
CA THR A 107 5.67 -7.44 -11.19
C THR A 107 5.03 -8.81 -11.42
N HIS A 108 4.53 -9.03 -12.63
CA HIS A 108 3.88 -10.29 -13.02
C HIS A 108 4.70 -10.98 -14.09
N THR A 109 4.87 -12.29 -13.96
CA THR A 109 5.43 -13.11 -15.04
C THR A 109 4.33 -13.56 -16.00
N THR A 110 3.07 -13.45 -15.59
CA THR A 110 1.89 -13.78 -16.37
C THR A 110 1.38 -12.56 -17.17
N GLY A 111 1.03 -12.82 -18.43
CA GLY A 111 0.82 -11.79 -19.45
C GLY A 111 -0.40 -10.88 -19.31
N ILE A 112 -1.44 -11.26 -18.54
CA ILE A 112 -2.78 -10.65 -18.66
C ILE A 112 -3.62 -10.82 -17.37
N HIS A 113 -4.28 -9.75 -16.89
CA HIS A 113 -5.38 -9.75 -15.91
C HIS A 113 -6.71 -10.39 -16.42
N ASN A 114 -6.68 -11.44 -17.24
CA ASN A 114 -7.90 -11.98 -17.85
C ASN A 114 -7.94 -13.52 -17.88
N HIS A 115 -8.82 -14.07 -17.06
CA HIS A 115 -9.11 -15.50 -16.92
C HIS A 115 -9.42 -16.24 -18.25
N ASN A 116 -9.85 -15.54 -19.31
CA ASN A 116 -10.33 -16.16 -20.55
C ASN A 116 -9.31 -16.21 -21.70
N VAL A 117 -8.09 -15.68 -21.53
CA VAL A 117 -7.03 -15.70 -22.57
C VAL A 117 -5.84 -16.59 -22.14
N PHE A 118 -6.06 -17.42 -21.12
CA PHE A 118 -5.09 -18.41 -20.67
C PHE A 118 -4.96 -19.54 -21.69
N VAL A 119 -4.07 -19.37 -22.67
CA VAL A 119 -3.76 -20.43 -23.63
C VAL A 119 -2.25 -20.57 -23.79
N SER A 120 -1.72 -21.61 -23.12
CA SER A 120 -0.56 -22.43 -23.51
C SER A 120 0.86 -21.85 -23.53
N ARG A 121 1.14 -20.67 -22.95
CA ARG A 121 2.50 -20.06 -23.00
C ARG A 121 3.17 -19.68 -21.68
N THR A 122 2.74 -20.18 -20.53
CA THR A 122 3.38 -19.83 -19.23
C THR A 122 4.73 -20.51 -18.97
N GLU A 123 5.13 -21.51 -19.77
CA GLU A 123 6.47 -22.08 -19.69
C GLU A 123 7.54 -21.11 -20.21
N GLY A 124 8.18 -20.38 -19.30
CA GLY A 124 9.41 -19.64 -19.60
C GLY A 124 9.40 -18.19 -19.14
N PHE A 125 8.24 -17.59 -18.87
CA PHE A 125 8.18 -16.16 -18.54
C PHE A 125 8.92 -15.77 -17.26
N GLN A 126 8.97 -16.65 -16.25
CA GLN A 126 9.81 -16.37 -15.08
C GLN A 126 11.28 -16.23 -15.50
N THR A 127 11.75 -17.11 -16.40
CA THR A 127 13.11 -17.05 -16.95
C THR A 127 13.28 -15.81 -17.84
N ASP A 128 12.30 -15.45 -18.66
CA ASP A 128 12.35 -14.26 -19.52
C ASP A 128 12.46 -12.97 -18.69
N MET A 129 11.71 -12.86 -17.59
CA MET A 129 11.83 -11.77 -16.63
C MET A 129 13.24 -11.72 -16.04
N VAL A 130 13.79 -12.86 -15.60
CA VAL A 130 15.15 -12.94 -15.07
C VAL A 130 16.18 -12.49 -16.11
N ASP A 131 16.08 -12.97 -17.34
CA ASP A 131 16.99 -12.62 -18.42
C ASP A 131 16.89 -11.13 -18.78
N PHE A 132 15.68 -10.55 -18.81
CA PHE A 132 15.47 -9.13 -19.05
C PHE A 132 16.11 -8.27 -17.95
N ILE A 133 15.80 -8.54 -16.67
CA ILE A 133 16.33 -7.80 -15.53
C ILE A 133 17.87 -7.88 -15.51
N LYS A 134 18.41 -9.06 -15.83
CA LYS A 134 19.85 -9.29 -15.91
C LYS A 134 20.50 -8.54 -17.08
N GLU A 135 19.87 -8.52 -18.25
CA GLU A 135 20.36 -7.77 -19.41
C GLU A 135 20.41 -6.27 -19.13
N GLU A 136 19.38 -5.74 -18.45
CA GLU A 136 19.32 -4.34 -18.09
C GLU A 136 20.34 -3.97 -16.99
N GLY A 137 20.47 -4.80 -15.96
CA GLY A 137 21.48 -4.65 -14.90
C GLY A 137 21.30 -3.43 -13.99
N LEU A 138 20.11 -2.81 -13.99
CA LEU A 138 19.82 -1.57 -13.24
C LEU A 138 19.11 -1.80 -11.90
N LEU A 139 18.47 -2.95 -11.71
CA LEU A 139 17.80 -3.32 -10.44
C LEU A 139 18.74 -4.06 -9.50
N ASP A 140 18.71 -3.68 -8.23
CA ASP A 140 19.38 -4.39 -7.16
C ASP A 140 18.50 -5.55 -6.63
N PHE A 141 17.18 -5.42 -6.69
CA PHE A 141 16.23 -6.50 -6.38
C PHE A 141 14.92 -6.40 -7.17
N GLY A 142 14.16 -7.50 -7.22
CA GLY A 142 12.83 -7.57 -7.84
C GLY A 142 11.97 -8.69 -7.24
N VAL A 143 10.66 -8.64 -7.46
CA VAL A 143 9.70 -9.63 -6.90
C VAL A 143 8.79 -10.17 -8.01
N MET A 144 8.65 -11.50 -8.10
CA MET A 144 7.65 -12.16 -8.94
C MET A 144 6.36 -12.36 -8.14
N THR A 145 5.28 -11.66 -8.50
CA THR A 145 4.04 -11.56 -7.72
C THR A 145 2.83 -11.79 -8.61
N ASP A 146 2.81 -12.91 -9.34
CA ASP A 146 1.65 -13.28 -10.15
C ASP A 146 0.36 -13.35 -9.33
N HIS A 147 -0.78 -13.06 -9.97
CA HIS A 147 -2.06 -13.08 -9.27
C HIS A 147 -2.42 -14.51 -8.82
N ALA A 148 -2.95 -14.62 -7.61
CA ALA A 148 -3.25 -15.90 -6.97
C ALA A 148 -4.45 -16.65 -7.57
N ASP A 149 -5.40 -15.92 -8.17
CA ASP A 149 -6.57 -16.45 -8.88
C ASP A 149 -6.25 -16.92 -10.32
N VAL A 150 -5.06 -16.56 -10.82
CA VAL A 150 -4.62 -16.82 -12.19
C VAL A 150 -3.51 -17.87 -12.25
N SER A 151 -2.58 -17.83 -11.29
CA SER A 151 -1.43 -18.74 -11.24
C SER A 151 -1.75 -20.01 -10.46
N ASN A 152 -1.35 -21.18 -10.98
CA ASN A 152 -1.49 -22.42 -10.24
C ASN A 152 -0.30 -22.68 -9.29
N ASN A 153 -0.49 -23.64 -8.39
CA ASN A 153 0.51 -24.05 -7.40
C ASN A 153 1.88 -24.42 -7.98
N TYR A 154 1.91 -25.06 -9.15
CA TYR A 154 3.17 -25.45 -9.79
C TYR A 154 3.91 -24.23 -10.36
N GLU A 155 3.20 -23.29 -10.99
CA GLU A 155 3.76 -22.03 -11.50
C GLU A 155 4.28 -21.16 -10.36
N TYR A 156 3.52 -21.04 -9.29
CA TYR A 156 3.95 -20.36 -8.07
C TYR A 156 5.23 -20.98 -7.49
N PHE A 157 5.29 -22.30 -7.38
CA PHE A 157 6.50 -23.01 -6.95
C PHE A 157 7.68 -22.80 -7.92
N ARG A 158 7.42 -22.63 -9.22
CA ARG A 158 8.45 -22.32 -10.19
C ARG A 158 9.06 -20.93 -9.99
N CYS A 159 8.33 -19.94 -9.50
CA CYS A 159 8.90 -18.64 -9.12
C CYS A 159 10.00 -18.80 -8.07
N TYR A 160 9.77 -19.64 -7.05
CA TYR A 160 10.79 -20.01 -6.06
C TYR A 160 12.02 -20.65 -6.69
N THR A 161 11.84 -21.67 -7.52
CA THR A 161 12.98 -22.37 -8.13
C THR A 161 13.75 -21.51 -9.13
N THR A 162 13.07 -20.56 -9.78
CA THR A 162 13.67 -19.61 -10.73
C THR A 162 14.49 -18.56 -9.98
N ALA A 163 13.94 -17.99 -8.91
CA ALA A 163 14.66 -17.07 -8.04
C ALA A 163 15.95 -17.69 -7.47
N GLU A 164 15.90 -18.96 -7.04
CA GLU A 164 17.08 -19.67 -6.55
C GLU A 164 18.15 -19.91 -7.63
N LYS A 165 17.73 -20.25 -8.86
CA LYS A 165 18.66 -20.44 -9.98
C LYS A 165 19.33 -19.14 -10.41
N ALA A 166 18.68 -18.01 -10.17
CA ALA A 166 19.22 -16.69 -10.48
C ALA A 166 20.35 -16.25 -9.51
N GLU A 167 20.61 -16.94 -8.39
CA GLU A 167 21.54 -16.51 -7.33
C GLU A 167 23.06 -16.67 -7.61
N PRO A 168 23.58 -16.27 -8.78
CA PRO A 168 24.78 -15.43 -8.71
C PRO A 168 24.57 -14.06 -9.37
N MET A 169 23.34 -13.70 -9.71
CA MET A 169 23.02 -12.37 -10.21
C MET A 169 23.32 -11.31 -9.16
N LYS A 170 23.72 -10.13 -9.64
CA LYS A 170 23.77 -8.92 -8.83
C LYS A 170 22.38 -8.57 -8.27
N THR A 171 21.31 -8.92 -9.00
CA THR A 171 19.93 -8.65 -8.64
C THR A 171 19.36 -9.78 -7.77
N VAL A 172 18.82 -9.42 -6.60
CA VAL A 172 18.14 -10.34 -5.70
C VAL A 172 16.68 -10.51 -6.12
N LEU A 173 16.24 -11.75 -6.36
CA LEU A 173 14.85 -12.02 -6.74
C LEU A 173 14.07 -12.65 -5.61
N PHE A 174 12.88 -12.14 -5.36
CA PHE A 174 11.93 -12.68 -4.39
C PHE A 174 10.75 -13.32 -5.11
N PRO A 175 10.33 -14.51 -4.67
CA PRO A 175 9.01 -15.03 -4.98
C PRO A 175 7.94 -14.42 -4.06
N GLY A 176 6.74 -14.30 -4.59
CA GLY A 176 5.56 -13.83 -3.88
C GLY A 176 4.29 -14.14 -4.69
N CYS A 177 3.19 -13.53 -4.30
CA CYS A 177 1.94 -13.52 -5.05
C CYS A 177 1.26 -12.16 -4.89
N GLU A 178 0.41 -11.79 -5.84
CA GLU A 178 -0.60 -10.76 -5.63
C GLU A 178 -1.93 -11.45 -5.33
N SER A 179 -2.49 -11.16 -4.16
CA SER A 179 -3.74 -11.78 -3.72
C SER A 179 -4.85 -10.74 -3.73
N ASP A 180 -5.89 -11.00 -4.53
CA ASP A 180 -7.19 -10.39 -4.36
C ASP A 180 -7.65 -10.58 -2.91
N ASN A 181 -8.02 -9.49 -2.22
CA ASN A 181 -8.63 -9.54 -0.90
C ASN A 181 -10.04 -8.98 -1.00
N ILE A 182 -11.03 -9.87 -1.03
CA ILE A 182 -12.43 -9.52 -1.29
C ILE A 182 -13.18 -9.40 0.03
N ILE A 183 -13.63 -8.17 0.34
CA ILE A 183 -14.48 -7.89 1.50
C ILE A 183 -15.80 -7.33 1.01
N MET A 184 -16.92 -7.88 1.48
CA MET A 184 -18.25 -7.34 1.24
C MET A 184 -18.73 -6.66 2.52
N GLU A 185 -19.08 -5.39 2.42
CA GLU A 185 -19.52 -4.56 3.53
C GLU A 185 -20.81 -3.82 3.14
N ASN A 186 -21.51 -3.26 4.12
CA ASN A 186 -22.63 -2.36 3.87
C ASN A 186 -22.18 -0.93 4.15
N ASP A 187 -22.55 -0.02 3.26
CA ASP A 187 -22.37 1.41 3.49
C ASP A 187 -23.36 1.91 4.55
N ILE A 188 -23.26 3.17 4.90
CA ILE A 188 -24.07 3.85 5.91
C ILE A 188 -25.58 3.79 5.68
N VAL A 189 -26.05 3.53 4.45
CA VAL A 189 -27.47 3.37 4.12
C VAL A 189 -27.87 1.90 3.94
N GLY A 190 -26.98 0.97 4.26
CA GLY A 190 -27.21 -0.47 4.16
C GLY A 190 -27.08 -1.01 2.74
N ARG A 191 -26.47 -0.28 1.79
CA ARG A 191 -26.16 -0.82 0.46
C ARG A 191 -24.88 -1.62 0.55
N GLU A 192 -24.94 -2.84 0.04
CA GLU A 192 -23.77 -3.71 -0.06
C GLU A 192 -22.77 -3.13 -1.07
N TYR A 193 -21.49 -3.07 -0.68
CA TYR A 193 -20.38 -2.70 -1.54
C TYR A 193 -19.19 -3.63 -1.32
N ARG A 194 -18.35 -3.74 -2.35
CA ARG A 194 -17.10 -4.50 -2.31
C ARG A 194 -15.98 -3.57 -1.79
N ALA A 195 -15.55 -3.77 -0.54
CA ALA A 195 -14.37 -3.18 0.10
C ALA A 195 -13.13 -4.05 -0.19
N ALA A 196 -12.87 -4.32 -1.47
CA ALA A 196 -11.76 -5.19 -1.85
C ALA A 196 -10.46 -4.40 -2.04
N GLY A 197 -9.39 -5.13 -2.29
CA GLY A 197 -8.16 -4.61 -2.86
C GLY A 197 -7.16 -5.73 -3.10
N GLU A 198 -6.01 -5.43 -3.69
CA GLU A 198 -4.96 -6.42 -3.90
C GLU A 198 -3.85 -6.25 -2.87
N ILE A 199 -3.37 -7.37 -2.33
CA ILE A 199 -2.23 -7.42 -1.42
C ILE A 199 -1.12 -8.17 -2.12
N VAL A 200 0.00 -7.49 -2.37
CA VAL A 200 1.24 -8.16 -2.77
C VAL A 200 1.90 -8.74 -1.53
N ILE A 201 2.24 -10.02 -1.61
CA ILE A 201 2.81 -10.78 -0.50
C ILE A 201 4.15 -11.35 -0.91
N ILE A 202 5.21 -10.77 -0.36
CA ILE A 202 6.59 -11.21 -0.59
C ILE A 202 6.93 -12.28 0.43
N ASN A 203 7.71 -13.30 0.00
CA ASN A 203 8.09 -14.43 0.85
C ASN A 203 6.85 -15.19 1.36
N ALA A 204 5.80 -15.21 0.54
CA ALA A 204 4.58 -15.97 0.75
C ALA A 204 4.87 -17.46 0.62
N ASP A 205 4.31 -18.31 1.47
CA ASP A 205 4.37 -19.78 1.37
C ASP A 205 3.10 -20.40 0.77
N TYR A 206 2.08 -19.57 0.57
CA TYR A 206 0.82 -19.88 -0.11
C TYR A 206 0.53 -18.87 -1.22
N ASN A 207 -0.08 -19.39 -2.28
CA ASN A 207 -0.72 -18.63 -3.34
C ASN A 207 -2.23 -18.79 -3.20
N LYS A 208 -2.94 -17.76 -2.75
CA LYS A 208 -4.36 -17.87 -2.42
C LYS A 208 -5.09 -16.54 -2.56
N THR A 209 -6.23 -16.54 -3.25
CA THR A 209 -7.22 -15.46 -3.17
C THR A 209 -7.81 -15.37 -1.78
N LEU A 210 -7.79 -14.17 -1.20
CA LEU A 210 -8.20 -13.89 0.16
C LEU A 210 -9.63 -13.38 0.21
N HIS A 211 -10.37 -13.80 1.23
CA HIS A 211 -11.75 -13.38 1.47
C HIS A 211 -11.86 -12.63 2.81
N GLY A 212 -11.08 -11.57 2.95
CA GLY A 212 -11.07 -10.69 4.11
C GLY A 212 -9.90 -10.89 5.05
N TRP A 213 -9.86 -10.02 6.05
CA TRP A 213 -8.73 -9.88 6.97
C TRP A 213 -8.50 -11.12 7.85
N ASP A 214 -9.55 -11.82 8.24
CA ASP A 214 -9.42 -13.05 9.04
C ASP A 214 -8.82 -14.19 8.20
N ASP A 215 -9.21 -14.30 6.92
CA ASP A 215 -8.64 -15.29 6.00
C ASP A 215 -7.16 -15.00 5.69
N LEU A 216 -6.80 -13.71 5.55
CA LEU A 216 -5.41 -13.27 5.46
C LEU A 216 -4.60 -13.73 6.68
N VAL A 217 -5.11 -13.49 7.89
CA VAL A 217 -4.43 -13.89 9.13
C VAL A 217 -4.33 -15.41 9.21
N ASP A 218 -5.41 -16.14 8.95
CA ASP A 218 -5.40 -17.60 9.03
C ASP A 218 -4.46 -18.25 8.02
N THR A 219 -4.34 -17.66 6.83
CA THR A 219 -3.43 -18.11 5.77
C THR A 219 -1.97 -17.87 6.15
N TYR A 220 -1.63 -16.68 6.65
CA TYR A 220 -0.23 -16.26 6.82
C TYR A 220 0.29 -16.19 8.26
N LYS A 221 -0.52 -16.46 9.30
CA LYS A 221 -0.08 -16.46 10.72
C LYS A 221 1.05 -17.45 11.04
N HIS A 222 1.22 -18.48 10.20
CA HIS A 222 2.28 -19.48 10.32
C HIS A 222 3.36 -19.33 9.24
N ALA A 223 3.22 -18.35 8.35
CA ALA A 223 4.26 -18.03 7.39
C ALA A 223 5.45 -17.41 8.15
N PRO A 224 6.69 -17.78 7.83
CA PRO A 224 7.83 -17.49 8.70
C PRO A 224 8.19 -15.99 8.72
N CYS A 225 8.14 -15.29 7.58
CA CYS A 225 8.34 -13.84 7.53
C CYS A 225 7.67 -13.20 6.29
N PRO A 226 6.34 -13.25 6.19
CA PRO A 226 5.62 -12.65 5.07
C PRO A 226 5.68 -11.11 5.14
N ILE A 227 5.71 -10.44 4.00
CA ILE A 227 5.69 -8.97 3.89
C ILE A 227 4.53 -8.57 2.96
N GLY A 228 3.51 -7.93 3.53
CA GLY A 228 2.34 -7.46 2.80
C GLY A 228 2.50 -6.02 2.31
N ILE A 229 2.03 -5.76 1.11
CA ILE A 229 1.97 -4.44 0.47
C ILE A 229 0.53 -4.18 0.03
N PHE A 230 -0.02 -3.04 0.41
CA PHE A 230 -1.26 -2.54 -0.19
C PHE A 230 -0.96 -2.12 -1.63
N ALA A 231 -1.32 -2.96 -2.59
CA ALA A 231 -1.07 -2.72 -4.01
C ALA A 231 -2.04 -1.68 -4.55
N HIS A 232 -1.53 -0.82 -5.45
CA HIS A 232 -2.24 0.24 -6.19
C HIS A 232 -3.56 0.72 -5.53
N PRO A 233 -3.47 1.28 -4.31
CA PRO A 233 -4.56 1.18 -3.35
C PRO A 233 -5.85 1.91 -3.72
N VAL A 234 -5.74 2.90 -4.59
CA VAL A 234 -6.87 3.70 -5.05
C VAL A 234 -7.65 3.00 -6.16
N GLN A 235 -6.98 2.22 -7.01
CA GLN A 235 -7.69 1.33 -7.94
C GLN A 235 -8.41 0.22 -7.19
N ALA A 236 -7.70 -0.34 -6.21
CA ALA A 236 -8.17 -1.45 -5.40
C ALA A 236 -9.37 -1.04 -4.53
N ARG A 237 -9.51 0.27 -4.21
CA ARG A 237 -10.58 0.87 -3.37
C ARG A 237 -10.44 0.53 -1.89
N TRP A 238 -9.21 0.51 -1.38
CA TRP A 238 -8.99 0.37 0.06
C TRP A 238 -9.66 1.52 0.83
N ARG A 239 -10.50 1.17 1.80
CA ARG A 239 -11.12 2.13 2.73
C ARG A 239 -10.45 2.02 4.11
N PHE A 240 -9.38 2.77 4.30
CA PHE A 240 -8.60 2.74 5.55
C PHE A 240 -9.29 3.43 6.72
N GLU A 241 -10.21 4.35 6.44
CA GLU A 241 -11.04 5.03 7.45
C GLU A 241 -11.82 4.04 8.33
N PHE A 242 -12.15 2.86 7.79
CA PHE A 242 -12.86 1.77 8.46
C PHE A 242 -11.95 0.63 8.91
N ALA A 243 -10.63 0.84 9.01
CA ALA A 243 -9.70 -0.24 9.28
C ALA A 243 -9.82 -0.78 10.72
N LYS A 244 -10.86 -1.57 10.97
CA LYS A 244 -11.14 -2.39 12.17
C LYS A 244 -9.94 -3.27 12.55
N HIS A 245 -9.07 -3.51 11.58
CA HIS A 245 -7.96 -4.45 11.64
C HIS A 245 -6.58 -3.80 11.81
N ALA A 246 -6.47 -2.47 11.75
CA ALA A 246 -5.21 -1.77 11.97
C ALA A 246 -4.67 -1.90 13.41
N HIS A 247 -5.48 -2.42 14.34
CA HIS A 247 -5.07 -2.78 15.69
C HIS A 247 -4.75 -4.27 15.86
N ASN A 248 -5.02 -5.11 14.86
CA ASN A 248 -4.72 -6.54 14.94
C ASN A 248 -3.19 -6.73 14.85
N PRO A 249 -2.53 -7.25 15.89
CA PRO A 249 -1.08 -7.36 15.93
C PRO A 249 -0.53 -8.27 14.83
N GLU A 250 -1.29 -9.27 14.35
CA GLU A 250 -0.86 -10.14 13.26
C GLU A 250 -0.88 -9.41 11.91
N ILE A 251 -1.89 -8.57 11.68
CA ILE A 251 -2.00 -7.78 10.44
C ILE A 251 -0.96 -6.66 10.42
N VAL A 252 -0.76 -5.95 11.54
CA VAL A 252 0.27 -4.89 11.65
C VAL A 252 1.69 -5.47 11.58
N LYS A 253 1.89 -6.71 12.03
CA LYS A 253 3.17 -7.41 11.82
C LYS A 253 3.39 -7.74 10.34
N PHE A 254 2.32 -7.98 9.59
CA PHE A 254 2.36 -8.47 8.22
C PHE A 254 2.45 -7.33 7.19
N MET A 255 1.55 -6.35 7.25
CA MET A 255 1.51 -5.22 6.32
C MET A 255 2.65 -4.25 6.59
N ARG A 256 3.48 -3.98 5.56
CA ARG A 256 4.68 -3.14 5.66
C ARG A 256 4.76 -2.02 4.66
N CYS A 257 4.06 -2.10 3.54
CA CYS A 257 4.12 -1.04 2.54
C CYS A 257 2.75 -0.64 2.01
N VAL A 258 2.66 0.59 1.53
CA VAL A 258 1.58 1.11 0.68
C VAL A 258 2.20 1.54 -0.64
N GLU A 259 1.67 1.02 -1.75
CA GLU A 259 2.19 1.31 -3.08
C GLU A 259 1.81 2.74 -3.53
N MET A 260 2.83 3.55 -3.76
CA MET A 260 2.76 4.97 -4.13
C MET A 260 2.87 5.22 -5.62
N GLY A 261 3.40 4.26 -6.36
CA GLY A 261 3.63 4.39 -7.78
C GLY A 261 3.57 3.02 -8.40
N ASP A 262 2.73 2.96 -9.42
CA ASP A 262 2.44 1.81 -10.23
C ASP A 262 2.76 2.21 -11.69
N GLY A 263 3.43 1.33 -12.42
CA GLY A 263 3.86 1.56 -13.80
C GLY A 263 2.75 1.45 -14.84
N THR A 264 1.69 0.69 -14.56
CA THR A 264 0.50 0.59 -15.40
C THR A 264 -0.53 1.68 -15.07
N ASP A 265 -0.49 2.23 -13.84
CA ASP A 265 -1.38 3.30 -13.39
C ASP A 265 -0.69 4.61 -13.01
N THR A 266 -0.13 5.24 -14.03
CA THR A 266 0.41 6.60 -13.89
C THR A 266 -0.64 7.66 -13.51
N SER A 267 -1.93 7.34 -13.56
CA SER A 267 -3.04 8.27 -13.33
C SER A 267 -3.41 8.37 -11.84
N CYS A 268 -3.62 7.26 -11.14
CA CYS A 268 -4.00 7.29 -9.72
C CYS A 268 -2.83 7.47 -8.77
N ARG A 269 -1.58 7.42 -9.25
CA ARG A 269 -0.35 7.70 -8.48
C ARG A 269 -0.45 8.90 -7.53
N LEU A 270 -1.12 9.96 -7.97
CA LEU A 270 -1.31 11.17 -7.17
C LEU A 270 -2.21 10.97 -5.95
N LEU A 271 -3.12 10.02 -6.03
CA LEU A 271 -4.07 9.66 -4.99
C LEU A 271 -3.46 8.65 -4.02
N HIS A 272 -2.46 7.87 -4.44
CA HIS A 272 -1.83 6.84 -3.60
C HIS A 272 -1.11 7.45 -2.40
N GLU A 273 -0.60 8.68 -2.51
CA GLU A 273 0.00 9.40 -1.38
C GLU A 273 -0.92 9.47 -0.16
N TYR A 274 -2.21 9.68 -0.40
CA TYR A 274 -3.18 9.80 0.66
C TYR A 274 -3.41 8.45 1.34
N ALA A 275 -3.41 7.35 0.59
CA ALA A 275 -3.56 6.00 1.15
C ALA A 275 -2.49 5.67 2.22
N LEU A 276 -1.26 6.22 2.11
CA LEU A 276 -0.29 6.08 3.20
C LEU A 276 -0.67 6.91 4.41
N SER A 277 -1.08 8.17 4.22
CA SER A 277 -1.52 8.98 5.37
C SER A 277 -2.70 8.31 6.07
N GLU A 278 -3.70 7.83 5.32
CA GLU A 278 -4.83 7.10 5.87
C GLU A 278 -4.42 5.81 6.58
N ALA A 279 -3.54 5.00 5.99
CA ALA A 279 -3.04 3.79 6.63
C ALA A 279 -2.29 4.12 7.93
N LEU A 280 -1.46 5.17 7.93
CA LEU A 280 -0.74 5.63 9.13
C LEU A 280 -1.72 6.16 10.18
N ASP A 281 -2.73 6.95 9.79
CA ASP A 281 -3.77 7.50 10.66
C ASP A 281 -4.61 6.38 11.31
N ALA A 282 -4.87 5.30 10.58
CA ALA A 282 -5.57 4.11 11.06
C ALA A 282 -4.72 3.26 12.03
N GLY A 283 -3.39 3.44 12.03
CA GLY A 283 -2.49 2.72 12.93
C GLY A 283 -1.57 1.68 12.28
N PHE A 284 -1.63 1.52 10.96
CA PHE A 284 -0.71 0.64 10.26
C PHE A 284 0.73 1.15 10.37
N ARG A 285 1.64 0.23 10.67
CA ARG A 285 3.09 0.50 10.70
C ARG A 285 3.68 0.19 9.31
N VAL A 286 3.34 1.02 8.33
CA VAL A 286 3.71 0.85 6.92
C VAL A 286 4.66 1.96 6.45
N THR A 287 5.40 1.72 5.36
CA THR A 287 6.13 2.73 4.60
C THR A 287 5.62 2.81 3.16
N SER A 288 6.18 3.71 2.35
CA SER A 288 5.88 3.78 0.92
C SER A 288 6.69 2.77 0.10
N SER A 289 6.07 2.20 -0.93
CA SER A 289 6.73 1.41 -1.98
C SER A 289 6.34 1.89 -3.37
N CYS A 290 7.12 1.51 -4.38
CA CYS A 290 6.72 1.52 -5.78
C CYS A 290 6.99 0.16 -6.40
N GLY A 291 6.09 -0.25 -7.28
CA GLY A 291 6.25 -1.37 -8.19
C GLY A 291 5.82 -0.95 -9.59
N SER A 292 6.17 -1.76 -10.59
CA SER A 292 5.82 -1.46 -11.98
C SER A 292 4.50 -2.03 -12.41
N ASP A 293 3.97 -3.03 -11.71
CA ASP A 293 2.80 -3.81 -12.13
C ASP A 293 3.00 -4.38 -13.56
N GLY A 294 4.26 -4.70 -13.89
CA GLY A 294 4.67 -5.08 -15.23
C GLY A 294 4.17 -6.47 -15.59
N HIS A 295 3.25 -6.57 -16.56
CA HIS A 295 2.62 -7.81 -17.01
C HIS A 295 3.34 -8.52 -18.18
N SER A 296 4.29 -7.87 -18.83
CA SER A 296 5.06 -8.45 -19.95
C SER A 296 6.33 -7.66 -20.28
N GLN A 297 6.63 -6.67 -19.45
CA GLN A 297 7.81 -5.84 -19.52
C GLN A 297 8.28 -5.71 -18.07
N TRP A 298 9.59 -5.77 -17.85
CA TRP A 298 10.19 -5.76 -16.52
C TRP A 298 11.32 -4.75 -16.44
N GLY A 299 11.88 -4.52 -15.26
CA GLY A 299 13.09 -3.71 -15.12
C GLY A 299 12.87 -2.23 -14.77
N PHE A 300 13.93 -1.44 -14.87
CA PHE A 300 13.97 -0.03 -14.54
C PHE A 300 13.36 0.85 -15.65
N LYS A 301 13.62 0.52 -16.92
CA LYS A 301 13.21 1.34 -18.09
C LYS A 301 11.71 1.35 -18.33
N ILE A 302 10.97 0.35 -17.86
CA ILE A 302 9.52 0.27 -18.03
C ILE A 302 8.79 1.28 -17.13
N PHE A 303 9.37 1.56 -15.97
CA PHE A 303 8.82 2.43 -14.97
C PHE A 303 9.95 2.97 -14.09
N PRO A 304 10.28 4.27 -14.17
CA PRO A 304 11.37 4.84 -13.39
C PRO A 304 11.08 4.87 -11.89
N GLY A 305 9.80 4.80 -11.49
CA GLY A 305 9.42 4.72 -10.07
C GLY A 305 9.95 3.44 -9.45
N LYS A 306 10.63 3.55 -8.32
CA LYS A 306 11.23 2.39 -7.63
C LYS A 306 11.12 2.51 -6.12
N THR A 307 11.07 1.36 -5.48
CA THR A 307 11.29 1.28 -4.04
C THR A 307 12.79 1.32 -3.79
N VAL A 308 13.22 2.23 -2.91
CA VAL A 308 14.59 2.23 -2.40
C VAL A 308 14.58 1.60 -1.02
N VAL A 309 15.37 0.54 -0.84
CA VAL A 309 15.55 -0.17 0.43
C VAL A 309 16.89 0.21 1.05
N MET A 310 16.89 0.49 2.36
CA MET A 310 18.09 0.76 3.15
C MET A 310 18.50 -0.50 3.91
N ALA A 311 19.58 -1.16 3.46
CA ALA A 311 20.03 -2.44 3.99
C ALA A 311 21.55 -2.52 4.10
N ARG A 312 22.05 -3.48 4.91
CA ARG A 312 23.50 -3.66 5.14
C ARG A 312 24.22 -4.15 3.89
N GLU A 313 23.58 -5.00 3.10
CA GLU A 313 24.10 -5.61 1.88
C GLU A 313 22.96 -5.96 0.92
N ASN A 314 23.27 -6.29 -0.33
CA ASN A 314 22.29 -6.74 -1.32
C ASN A 314 22.04 -8.26 -1.21
N SER A 315 21.27 -8.68 -0.20
CA SER A 315 20.91 -10.08 0.00
C SER A 315 19.42 -10.22 0.35
N LYS A 316 18.82 -11.39 0.07
CA LYS A 316 17.43 -11.67 0.44
C LYS A 316 17.18 -11.35 1.92
N GLU A 317 18.10 -11.79 2.78
CA GLU A 317 18.01 -11.59 4.23
C GLU A 317 17.99 -10.10 4.61
N ALA A 318 18.95 -9.32 4.12
CA ALA A 318 19.08 -7.92 4.51
C ALA A 318 17.94 -7.05 3.97
N ILE A 319 17.40 -7.37 2.79
CA ILE A 319 16.23 -6.70 2.21
C ILE A 319 14.96 -7.11 2.97
N THR A 320 14.77 -8.39 3.31
CA THR A 320 13.65 -8.84 4.17
C THR A 320 13.69 -8.12 5.52
N ASP A 321 14.84 -8.07 6.19
CA ASP A 321 15.03 -7.32 7.43
C ASP A 321 14.66 -5.83 7.25
N ALA A 322 15.12 -5.19 6.18
CA ALA A 322 14.81 -3.80 5.90
C ALA A 322 13.30 -3.54 5.70
N LEU A 323 12.64 -4.32 4.85
CA LEU A 323 11.19 -4.19 4.60
C LEU A 323 10.36 -4.45 5.86
N ARG A 324 10.72 -5.47 6.66
CA ARG A 324 10.04 -5.79 7.93
C ARG A 324 10.14 -4.68 8.97
N ASN A 325 11.15 -3.83 8.85
CA ASN A 325 11.38 -2.70 9.73
C ASN A 325 11.15 -1.35 9.03
N ASN A 326 10.38 -1.34 7.93
CA ASN A 326 9.98 -0.14 7.19
C ASN A 326 11.16 0.72 6.68
N ARG A 327 12.35 0.14 6.54
CA ARG A 327 13.55 0.80 5.99
C ARG A 327 13.51 0.83 4.47
N ALA A 328 12.43 1.37 3.93
CA ALA A 328 12.20 1.50 2.51
C ALA A 328 11.37 2.74 2.23
N TYR A 329 11.44 3.25 1.01
CA TYR A 329 10.60 4.35 0.57
C TYR A 329 10.42 4.37 -0.94
N ALA A 330 9.32 4.97 -1.39
CA ALA A 330 9.02 5.20 -2.78
C ALA A 330 9.75 6.43 -3.34
N SER A 331 10.30 6.31 -4.55
CA SER A 331 10.84 7.41 -5.33
C SER A 331 10.35 7.33 -6.77
N ASP A 332 9.72 8.40 -7.25
CA ASP A 332 9.16 8.48 -8.60
C ASP A 332 10.20 8.36 -9.72
N THR A 333 11.46 8.64 -9.40
CA THR A 333 12.59 8.56 -10.32
C THR A 333 13.51 7.38 -10.01
N GLY A 334 13.34 6.75 -8.85
CA GLY A 334 14.30 5.79 -8.31
C GLY A 334 15.69 6.38 -8.04
N ASN A 335 15.91 7.69 -8.19
CA ASN A 335 17.25 8.28 -8.18
C ASN A 335 17.67 8.89 -6.84
N VAL A 336 16.74 9.08 -5.89
CA VAL A 336 17.01 9.79 -4.64
C VAL A 336 17.45 8.84 -3.53
N LYS A 337 18.60 9.11 -2.92
CA LYS A 337 19.09 8.51 -1.67
C LYS A 337 18.81 9.48 -0.52
N LEU A 338 17.97 9.07 0.41
CA LEU A 338 17.51 9.90 1.52
C LEU A 338 18.05 9.39 2.86
N LYS A 339 18.76 10.25 3.59
CA LYS A 339 19.08 10.06 5.00
C LYS A 339 18.31 11.09 5.81
N LEU A 340 17.35 10.62 6.60
CA LEU A 340 16.54 11.46 7.48
C LEU A 340 16.84 11.10 8.92
N ARG A 341 17.09 12.12 9.76
CA ARG A 341 17.07 12.00 11.21
C ARG A 341 16.09 12.99 11.80
N ILE A 342 15.38 12.56 12.84
CA ILE A 342 14.50 13.42 13.63
C ILE A 342 14.91 13.27 15.10
N ASN A 343 15.18 14.39 15.78
CA ASN A 343 15.73 14.42 17.13
C ASN A 343 16.98 13.52 17.27
N GLY A 344 17.83 13.52 16.24
CA GLY A 344 19.07 12.73 16.18
C GLY A 344 18.89 11.23 15.88
N LYS A 345 17.66 10.71 15.80
CA LYS A 345 17.40 9.29 15.45
C LYS A 345 17.11 9.12 13.97
N ALA A 346 17.71 8.11 13.33
CA ALA A 346 17.49 7.82 11.91
C ALA A 346 16.06 7.29 11.66
N ALA A 347 15.44 7.73 10.56
CA ALA A 347 14.14 7.22 10.12
C ALA A 347 14.28 5.84 9.43
N PRO A 348 13.28 4.94 9.56
CA PRO A 348 12.13 5.03 10.45
C PRO A 348 12.53 4.81 11.91
N CYS A 349 11.82 5.46 12.84
CA CYS A 349 12.00 5.23 14.28
C CYS A 349 10.75 5.62 15.08
N ASP A 350 10.74 5.21 16.35
CA ASP A 350 9.82 5.72 17.37
C ASP A 350 10.53 6.77 18.25
N LEU A 351 9.89 7.92 18.35
CA LEU A 351 10.25 9.04 19.21
C LEU A 351 9.31 9.11 20.40
N GLU A 352 9.79 9.77 21.45
CA GLU A 352 8.92 10.22 22.52
C GLU A 352 8.17 11.48 22.08
N LEU A 353 6.97 11.68 22.65
CA LEU A 353 6.20 12.89 22.40
C LEU A 353 7.00 14.12 22.85
N ALA A 354 7.13 15.07 21.96
CA ALA A 354 7.79 16.35 22.19
C ALA A 354 6.94 17.50 21.64
N ASP A 355 7.16 18.72 22.13
CA ASP A 355 6.55 19.94 21.57
C ASP A 355 7.24 20.39 20.28
N LYS A 356 8.46 19.90 20.03
CA LYS A 356 9.32 20.33 18.94
C LYS A 356 10.20 19.19 18.43
N TYR A 357 10.34 19.11 17.12
CA TYR A 357 11.11 18.07 16.43
C TYR A 357 12.16 18.71 15.53
N SER A 358 13.42 18.33 15.71
CA SER A 358 14.56 18.77 14.90
C SER A 358 14.79 17.79 13.75
N PHE A 359 14.67 18.26 12.52
CA PHE A 359 14.86 17.48 11.29
C PHE A 359 16.25 17.73 10.72
N ASP A 360 16.96 16.64 10.38
CA ASP A 360 18.18 16.66 9.59
C ASP A 360 17.98 15.78 8.34
N VAL A 361 17.99 16.42 7.19
CA VAL A 361 17.76 15.78 5.89
C VAL A 361 19.03 15.88 5.07
N CYS A 362 19.55 14.74 4.63
CA CYS A 362 20.67 14.66 3.68
C CYS A 362 20.23 13.88 2.44
N LEU A 363 20.45 14.50 1.29
CA LEU A 363 20.11 13.96 -0.02
C LEU A 363 21.40 13.62 -0.76
N SER A 364 21.40 12.47 -1.41
CA SER A 364 22.35 12.14 -2.46
C SER A 364 21.60 11.40 -3.57
N TYR A 365 22.29 11.07 -4.66
CA TYR A 365 21.63 10.50 -5.84
C TYR A 365 22.37 9.25 -6.32
N PHE A 366 21.67 8.33 -6.96
CA PHE A 366 22.31 7.17 -7.62
C PHE A 366 23.06 7.60 -8.88
N GLU A 367 22.48 8.57 -9.59
CA GLU A 367 22.96 9.13 -10.84
C GLU A 367 22.96 10.67 -10.74
N ASP A 368 23.97 11.33 -11.32
CA ASP A 368 24.06 12.79 -11.35
C ASP A 368 23.16 13.34 -12.47
N ASP A 369 21.86 13.43 -12.18
CA ASP A 369 20.83 13.98 -13.07
C ASP A 369 20.16 15.20 -12.43
N ASP A 370 20.45 16.37 -12.96
CA ASP A 370 19.86 17.67 -12.59
C ASP A 370 18.33 17.70 -12.74
N SER A 371 17.71 16.81 -13.51
CA SER A 371 16.26 16.68 -13.56
C SER A 371 15.69 16.18 -12.24
N THR A 372 16.36 15.24 -11.60
CA THR A 372 15.84 14.54 -10.41
C THR A 372 16.15 15.25 -9.09
N LYS A 373 16.84 16.40 -9.14
CA LYS A 373 17.23 17.15 -7.94
C LYS A 373 16.01 17.73 -7.23
N ILE A 374 15.93 17.48 -5.93
CA ILE A 374 14.84 17.96 -5.08
C ILE A 374 14.93 19.48 -4.91
N VAL A 375 13.82 20.16 -5.20
CA VAL A 375 13.70 21.63 -5.09
C VAL A 375 12.72 22.05 -3.99
N LYS A 376 11.93 21.12 -3.45
CA LYS A 376 10.96 21.38 -2.39
C LYS A 376 10.91 20.22 -1.40
N CYS A 377 10.83 20.56 -0.12
CA CYS A 377 10.64 19.61 0.99
C CYS A 377 9.39 20.02 1.79
N GLN A 378 8.50 19.08 2.01
CA GLN A 378 7.33 19.21 2.87
C GLN A 378 7.38 18.15 3.98
N VAL A 379 7.01 18.54 5.21
CA VAL A 379 6.76 17.60 6.30
C VAL A 379 5.25 17.37 6.37
N ILE A 380 4.87 16.11 6.24
CA ILE A 380 3.49 15.63 6.37
C ILE A 380 3.33 15.00 7.75
N SER A 381 2.22 15.30 8.42
CA SER A 381 1.83 14.70 9.70
C SER A 381 0.40 14.15 9.59
N ASP A 382 -0.25 13.95 10.74
CA ASP A 382 -1.60 13.40 10.90
C ASP A 382 -2.56 13.94 9.84
N TYR A 383 -3.40 13.05 9.30
CA TYR A 383 -4.45 13.40 8.33
C TYR A 383 -3.91 13.99 7.03
N GLY A 384 -2.66 13.64 6.69
CA GLY A 384 -1.95 14.12 5.50
C GLY A 384 -1.65 15.63 5.55
N LYS A 385 -1.63 16.25 6.74
CA LYS A 385 -1.42 17.69 6.89
C LYS A 385 0.04 18.08 6.63
N VAL A 386 0.26 19.04 5.73
CA VAL A 386 1.56 19.71 5.60
C VAL A 386 1.76 20.64 6.80
N VAL A 387 2.73 20.31 7.67
CA VAL A 387 3.05 21.10 8.88
C VAL A 387 4.30 21.96 8.72
N TYR A 388 5.09 21.70 7.69
CA TYR A 388 6.24 22.52 7.31
C TYR A 388 6.48 22.41 5.80
N GLU A 389 6.94 23.48 5.18
CA GLU A 389 7.34 23.52 3.78
C GLU A 389 8.57 24.41 3.58
N LYS A 390 9.48 23.95 2.72
CA LYS A 390 10.56 24.77 2.17
C LYS A 390 10.69 24.56 0.66
N CYS A 391 10.54 25.64 -0.08
CA CYS A 391 10.72 25.69 -1.54
C CYS A 391 12.10 26.26 -1.92
N GLY A 392 12.49 26.06 -3.19
CA GLY A 392 13.71 26.64 -3.76
C GLY A 392 14.99 26.06 -3.18
N LEU A 393 14.99 24.77 -2.84
CA LEU A 393 16.16 24.07 -2.33
C LEU A 393 17.24 24.02 -3.42
N THR A 394 18.43 24.48 -3.06
CA THR A 394 19.65 24.37 -3.89
C THR A 394 20.70 23.46 -3.24
N GLU A 395 20.59 23.25 -1.93
CA GLU A 395 21.49 22.44 -1.13
C GLU A 395 20.95 21.02 -0.97
N ASN A 396 21.87 20.06 -0.91
CA ASN A 396 21.55 18.65 -0.64
C ASN A 396 21.41 18.33 0.85
N SER A 397 21.52 19.33 1.72
CA SER A 397 21.35 19.17 3.16
C SER A 397 20.47 20.26 3.73
N LEU A 398 19.61 19.89 4.66
CA LEU A 398 18.63 20.77 5.28
C LEU A 398 18.47 20.41 6.75
N SER A 399 18.57 21.41 7.62
CA SER A 399 18.20 21.30 9.03
C SER A 399 17.18 22.37 9.40
N PHE A 400 16.14 21.98 10.13
CA PHE A 400 15.03 22.84 10.54
C PHE A 400 14.25 22.19 11.68
N GLU A 401 13.29 22.93 12.25
CA GLU A 401 12.46 22.44 13.34
C GLU A 401 10.98 22.58 13.01
N VAL A 402 10.18 21.66 13.52
CA VAL A 402 8.72 21.67 13.43
C VAL A 402 8.15 21.68 14.85
N GLU A 403 7.30 22.66 15.15
CA GLU A 403 6.55 22.72 16.39
C GLU A 403 5.26 21.92 16.25
N SER A 404 5.06 20.93 17.12
CA SER A 404 3.84 20.14 17.19
C SER A 404 3.82 19.37 18.50
N SER A 405 2.86 19.63 19.37
CA SER A 405 2.65 18.83 20.59
C SER A 405 1.67 17.68 20.39
N THR A 406 1.15 17.52 19.17
CA THR A 406 0.03 16.60 18.89
C THR A 406 0.29 15.61 17.77
N ALA A 407 1.42 15.70 17.05
CA ALA A 407 1.73 14.78 15.95
C ALA A 407 1.76 13.32 16.43
N ARG A 408 1.15 12.42 15.66
CA ARG A 408 1.31 10.96 15.79
C ARG A 408 2.47 10.46 14.95
N TYR A 409 2.66 11.04 13.76
CA TYR A 409 3.79 10.71 12.89
C TYR A 409 4.27 11.91 12.06
N PHE A 410 5.44 11.73 11.45
CA PHE A 410 5.94 12.54 10.34
C PHE A 410 6.45 11.67 9.21
N PHE A 411 6.29 12.13 7.97
CA PHE A 411 7.10 11.70 6.84
C PHE A 411 7.36 12.90 5.92
N LEU A 412 8.40 12.80 5.09
CA LEU A 412 8.73 13.83 4.12
C LEU A 412 8.08 13.53 2.78
N ARG A 413 7.60 14.58 2.13
CA ARG A 413 7.34 14.63 0.69
C ARG A 413 8.39 15.54 0.05
N LEU A 414 9.30 14.95 -0.70
CA LEU A 414 10.35 15.63 -1.46
C LEU A 414 9.94 15.72 -2.91
N ILE A 415 10.08 16.90 -3.52
CA ILE A 415 9.57 17.18 -4.86
C ILE A 415 10.69 17.78 -5.71
N ASP A 416 10.92 17.21 -6.90
CA ASP A 416 11.83 17.75 -7.91
C ASP A 416 11.17 18.82 -8.79
N LYS A 417 11.93 19.39 -9.73
CA LYS A 417 11.44 20.49 -10.58
C LYS A 417 10.32 20.09 -11.54
N GLU A 418 10.19 18.80 -11.85
CA GLU A 418 9.09 18.25 -12.66
C GLU A 418 7.87 17.84 -11.82
N GLY A 419 7.93 17.99 -10.50
CA GLY A 419 6.84 17.61 -9.60
C GLY A 419 6.81 16.12 -9.26
N ARG A 420 7.88 15.36 -9.57
CA ARG A 420 8.03 13.96 -9.19
C ARG A 420 8.44 13.87 -7.72
N ARG A 421 7.92 12.86 -7.03
CA ARG A 421 7.94 12.76 -5.57
C ARG A 421 8.92 11.70 -5.08
N THR A 422 9.53 11.94 -3.94
CA THR A 422 10.19 10.92 -3.12
C THR A 422 9.69 11.07 -1.70
N PHE A 423 9.28 9.96 -1.09
CA PHE A 423 8.75 9.94 0.26
C PHE A 423 9.84 9.47 1.23
N SER A 424 9.77 9.88 2.50
CA SER A 424 10.58 9.24 3.53
C SER A 424 9.85 8.05 4.15
N PRO A 425 10.57 7.13 4.79
CA PRO A 425 9.96 6.28 5.81
C PRO A 425 9.33 7.16 6.90
N PRO A 426 8.19 6.74 7.48
CA PRO A 426 7.56 7.48 8.56
C PRO A 426 8.33 7.35 9.88
N VAL A 427 8.22 8.38 10.69
CA VAL A 427 8.73 8.45 12.07
C VAL A 427 7.56 8.70 13.01
N TRP A 428 7.48 7.91 14.07
CA TRP A 428 6.37 7.93 15.02
C TRP A 428 6.71 8.77 16.23
N CYS A 429 5.74 9.53 16.73
CA CYS A 429 5.93 10.55 17.77
C CYS A 429 5.42 10.12 19.15
N GLY A 430 5.12 8.83 19.34
CA GLY A 430 4.75 8.27 20.64
C GLY A 430 3.33 8.57 21.13
N ARG A 431 2.54 9.38 20.40
CA ARG A 431 1.11 9.54 20.65
C ARG A 431 0.34 8.29 20.16
N GLU A 432 -0.58 7.78 20.98
CA GLU A 432 -1.45 6.67 20.59
C GLU A 432 -2.40 7.05 19.44
N PHE A 433 -2.80 6.03 18.67
CA PHE A 433 -3.83 6.18 17.65
C PHE A 433 -5.19 6.39 18.30
N ASP A 434 -6.00 7.22 17.67
CA ASP A 434 -7.41 7.30 18.04
C ASP A 434 -8.04 5.95 17.66
N LYS A 435 -8.72 5.29 18.61
CA LYS A 435 -9.42 4.05 18.30
C LYS A 435 -10.50 4.34 17.27
N TYR A 436 -10.56 3.53 16.22
CA TYR A 436 -11.72 3.55 15.35
C TYR A 436 -12.94 3.12 16.17
N GLU A 437 -13.87 4.05 16.38
CA GLU A 437 -15.15 3.79 17.00
C GLU A 437 -16.21 3.94 15.92
N GLU A 438 -16.94 2.85 15.65
CA GLU A 438 -18.11 2.90 14.78
C GLU A 438 -19.05 4.00 15.32
N PRO A 439 -19.37 5.01 14.50
CA PRO A 439 -20.21 6.08 14.98
C PRO A 439 -21.63 5.60 15.25
N ASP A 440 -22.14 5.84 16.47
CA ASP A 440 -23.53 5.53 16.84
C ASP A 440 -24.45 6.68 16.42
N TYR A 441 -24.81 6.68 15.14
CA TYR A 441 -25.61 7.73 14.53
C TYR A 441 -26.86 7.19 13.86
N THR A 442 -27.95 7.96 13.96
CA THR A 442 -29.17 7.73 13.18
C THR A 442 -29.28 8.78 12.09
N ALA A 443 -29.49 8.35 10.85
CA ALA A 443 -29.73 9.25 9.73
C ALA A 443 -30.92 10.18 10.03
N ALA A 444 -30.75 11.48 9.81
CA ALA A 444 -31.86 12.42 9.91
C ALA A 444 -32.88 12.15 8.78
N GLU A 445 -34.18 12.18 9.09
CA GLU A 445 -35.22 12.01 8.08
C GLU A 445 -35.18 13.13 7.03
N SER A 446 -35.16 12.78 5.74
CA SER A 446 -34.83 13.68 4.62
C SER A 446 -35.93 14.64 4.15
N LYS A 447 -36.98 14.88 4.94
CA LYS A 447 -38.13 15.67 4.46
C LYS A 447 -38.13 17.03 5.14
N ASP A 448 -37.65 18.04 4.40
CA ASP A 448 -37.70 19.50 4.64
C ASP A 448 -36.34 20.21 4.80
N PHE A 449 -35.37 20.00 3.89
CA PHE A 449 -34.12 20.78 3.83
C PHE A 449 -34.00 21.56 2.52
N ASP A 450 -33.57 22.82 2.53
CA ASP A 450 -33.18 23.58 1.33
C ASP A 450 -31.65 23.76 1.25
N ALA A 451 -31.02 23.27 0.19
CA ALA A 451 -29.60 23.51 -0.08
C ALA A 451 -29.40 24.44 -1.27
N TYR A 452 -28.48 25.40 -1.14
CA TYR A 452 -28.02 26.25 -2.24
C TYR A 452 -26.53 26.55 -2.13
N ASP A 453 -25.86 26.67 -3.27
CA ASP A 453 -24.51 27.22 -3.31
C ASP A 453 -24.57 28.74 -3.13
N GLU A 454 -23.96 29.23 -2.06
CA GLU A 454 -23.85 30.64 -1.73
C GLU A 454 -23.04 31.41 -2.77
N ILE A 455 -22.13 30.75 -3.49
CA ILE A 455 -21.31 31.38 -4.53
C ILE A 455 -22.12 31.58 -5.82
N SER A 456 -22.67 30.51 -6.39
CA SER A 456 -23.39 30.56 -7.67
C SER A 456 -24.89 30.85 -7.54
N GLY A 457 -25.46 30.77 -6.33
CA GLY A 457 -26.90 30.86 -6.07
C GLY A 457 -27.69 29.66 -6.59
N LYS A 458 -27.02 28.64 -7.15
CA LYS A 458 -27.68 27.46 -7.70
C LYS A 458 -28.26 26.61 -6.57
N ASN A 459 -29.44 26.07 -6.84
CA ASN A 459 -30.01 25.07 -5.96
C ASN A 459 -29.17 23.78 -5.96
N ALA A 460 -28.99 23.22 -4.78
CA ALA A 460 -28.15 22.07 -4.50
C ALA A 460 -28.93 20.90 -3.86
N TYR A 461 -30.26 20.80 -4.06
CA TYR A 461 -31.06 19.69 -3.46
C TYR A 461 -30.52 18.29 -3.82
N ALA A 462 -29.95 18.11 -5.01
CA ALA A 462 -29.32 16.85 -5.43
C ALA A 462 -28.15 16.43 -4.50
N LEU A 463 -27.55 17.36 -3.75
CA LEU A 463 -26.50 17.06 -2.77
C LEU A 463 -27.02 16.39 -1.50
N LEU A 464 -28.30 16.62 -1.17
CA LEU A 464 -28.94 16.11 0.04
C LEU A 464 -29.74 14.82 -0.21
N ASP A 465 -29.77 14.39 -1.47
CA ASP A 465 -30.37 13.14 -1.89
C ASP A 465 -29.24 12.16 -2.24
N PHE A 466 -29.43 10.89 -1.91
CA PHE A 466 -28.39 9.84 -1.93
C PHE A 466 -27.93 9.40 -3.33
N ASP A 467 -28.15 10.26 -4.34
CA ASP A 467 -27.90 9.98 -5.74
C ASP A 467 -26.46 10.36 -6.14
N VAL A 468 -25.54 9.47 -5.76
CA VAL A 468 -24.12 9.51 -6.15
C VAL A 468 -23.87 9.36 -7.65
N GLU A 469 -24.88 8.96 -8.42
CA GLU A 469 -24.79 8.78 -9.88
C GLU A 469 -24.94 10.11 -10.63
N ARG A 470 -25.42 11.17 -9.96
CA ARG A 470 -25.61 12.51 -10.54
C ARG A 470 -24.94 13.61 -9.72
N PRO A 471 -23.60 13.54 -9.59
CA PRO A 471 -22.84 14.52 -8.83
C PRO A 471 -23.03 15.96 -9.34
N TRP A 472 -23.00 16.93 -8.43
CA TRP A 472 -23.15 18.35 -8.75
C TRP A 472 -21.81 18.97 -9.13
N GLU A 473 -21.75 19.64 -10.28
CA GLU A 473 -20.59 20.42 -10.71
C GLU A 473 -20.83 21.92 -10.47
N ASN A 474 -19.96 22.54 -9.66
CA ASN A 474 -20.06 23.98 -9.42
C ASN A 474 -19.45 24.82 -10.57
N GLY A 475 -18.51 24.25 -11.32
CA GLY A 475 -17.71 24.98 -12.32
C GLY A 475 -16.60 25.84 -11.73
N GLU A 476 -16.66 26.14 -10.44
CA GLU A 476 -15.59 26.77 -9.64
C GLU A 476 -14.71 25.71 -8.96
N LYS A 477 -13.53 26.12 -8.44
CA LYS A 477 -12.64 25.22 -7.67
C LYS A 477 -13.09 25.00 -6.22
N THR A 478 -13.99 25.85 -5.73
CA THR A 478 -14.51 25.86 -4.35
C THR A 478 -16.02 26.06 -4.39
N ALA A 479 -16.71 25.70 -3.30
CA ALA A 479 -18.12 26.01 -3.13
C ALA A 479 -18.42 26.29 -1.66
N SER A 480 -19.50 27.03 -1.40
CA SER A 480 -20.02 27.26 -0.06
C SER A 480 -21.50 26.90 -0.09
N ILE A 481 -21.84 25.67 0.31
CA ILE A 481 -23.23 25.19 0.31
C ILE A 481 -23.87 25.55 1.64
N VAL A 482 -25.00 26.26 1.60
CA VAL A 482 -25.83 26.51 2.78
C VAL A 482 -27.06 25.64 2.72
N ILE A 483 -27.31 24.93 3.82
CA ILE A 483 -28.45 24.05 4.04
C ILE A 483 -29.35 24.66 5.12
N ASP A 484 -30.57 25.03 4.77
CA ASP A 484 -31.65 25.44 5.68
C ASP A 484 -32.49 24.22 6.06
N MET A 485 -32.37 23.78 7.31
CA MET A 485 -33.08 22.64 7.87
C MET A 485 -34.53 22.94 8.27
N LYS A 486 -35.01 24.15 7.97
CA LYS A 486 -36.37 24.67 8.23
C LYS A 486 -36.76 24.82 9.69
N ALA A 487 -36.15 24.04 10.58
CA ALA A 487 -36.28 24.12 12.01
C ALA A 487 -34.92 23.90 12.68
N GLU A 488 -34.82 24.32 13.94
CA GLU A 488 -33.71 23.95 14.81
C GLU A 488 -33.63 22.43 14.92
N THR A 489 -32.50 21.88 14.51
CA THR A 489 -32.24 20.46 14.36
C THR A 489 -30.98 20.13 15.14
N GLU A 490 -31.06 19.06 15.92
CA GLU A 490 -29.87 18.47 16.55
C GLU A 490 -29.03 17.76 15.48
N LEU A 491 -27.73 18.02 15.49
CA LEU A 491 -26.74 17.44 14.58
C LEU A 491 -25.58 16.88 15.40
N ALA A 492 -25.11 15.71 15.02
CA ALA A 492 -23.95 15.04 15.60
C ALA A 492 -22.81 14.85 14.58
N ALA A 493 -23.15 14.55 13.32
CA ALA A 493 -22.18 14.33 12.25
C ALA A 493 -22.76 14.62 10.87
N LEU A 494 -21.85 14.71 9.90
CA LEU A 494 -22.11 14.75 8.47
C LEU A 494 -21.35 13.61 7.81
N ALA A 495 -21.98 12.81 6.96
CA ALA A 495 -21.27 11.90 6.06
C ALA A 495 -21.17 12.52 4.66
N TYR A 496 -19.99 12.44 4.06
CA TYR A 496 -19.78 12.74 2.64
C TYR A 496 -19.55 11.44 1.89
N ILE A 497 -20.34 11.22 0.84
CA ILE A 497 -20.28 10.00 0.03
C ILE A 497 -19.69 10.36 -1.33
N HIS A 498 -18.54 9.78 -1.64
CA HIS A 498 -17.89 9.96 -2.94
C HIS A 498 -18.72 9.31 -4.05
N PRO A 499 -18.86 9.97 -5.21
CA PRO A 499 -19.61 9.39 -6.30
C PRO A 499 -18.85 8.21 -6.90
N THR A 500 -19.50 7.04 -6.95
CA THR A 500 -18.94 5.78 -7.44
C THR A 500 -19.03 5.67 -8.95
N HIS A 501 -18.54 6.66 -9.70
CA HIS A 501 -18.54 6.52 -11.16
C HIS A 501 -17.39 7.25 -11.82
N PRO A 502 -16.50 6.52 -12.52
CA PRO A 502 -16.30 6.91 -13.90
C PRO A 502 -16.35 5.67 -14.78
N ALA A 503 -17.21 5.68 -15.79
CA ALA A 503 -17.02 4.76 -16.90
C ALA A 503 -15.58 4.98 -17.41
N LYS A 504 -14.75 3.93 -17.38
CA LYS A 504 -13.35 3.98 -17.82
C LYS A 504 -13.34 4.43 -19.28
N ASP A 505 -13.01 5.69 -19.56
CA ASP A 505 -12.71 6.09 -20.95
C ASP A 505 -11.40 5.39 -21.31
N LYS A 506 -11.52 4.28 -22.04
CA LYS A 506 -10.38 3.44 -22.42
C LYS A 506 -9.37 4.17 -23.31
N ASN A 507 -9.74 5.34 -23.87
CA ASN A 507 -8.86 6.14 -24.73
C ASN A 507 -8.11 7.24 -23.97
N ASP A 508 -8.44 7.48 -22.70
CA ASP A 508 -7.77 8.46 -21.86
C ASP A 508 -7.12 7.77 -20.64
N PRO A 509 -5.79 7.55 -20.66
CA PRO A 509 -5.10 6.92 -19.55
C PRO A 509 -5.18 7.75 -18.26
N TYR A 510 -5.54 9.04 -18.33
CA TYR A 510 -5.68 9.92 -17.16
C TYR A 510 -7.14 10.17 -16.75
N ALA A 511 -8.12 9.45 -17.29
CA ALA A 511 -9.54 9.71 -17.05
C ALA A 511 -9.88 9.64 -15.56
N TRP A 512 -9.32 8.64 -14.86
CA TRP A 512 -9.47 8.45 -13.43
C TRP A 512 -8.86 9.61 -12.64
N ALA A 513 -7.60 9.94 -12.89
CA ALA A 513 -6.93 11.07 -12.24
C ALA A 513 -7.67 12.40 -12.47
N ARG A 514 -8.10 12.67 -13.70
CA ARG A 514 -8.85 13.87 -14.06
C ARG A 514 -10.18 13.93 -13.33
N PHE A 515 -10.89 12.82 -13.25
CA PHE A 515 -12.14 12.73 -12.52
C PHE A 515 -11.95 13.00 -11.03
N HIS A 516 -11.02 12.30 -10.38
CA HIS A 516 -10.76 12.42 -8.94
C HIS A 516 -10.15 13.78 -8.58
N SER A 517 -9.42 14.41 -9.50
CA SER A 517 -8.86 15.75 -9.29
C SER A 517 -9.93 16.81 -9.01
N LYS A 518 -11.18 16.54 -9.38
CA LYS A 518 -12.32 17.44 -9.16
C LYS A 518 -12.94 17.34 -7.77
N PHE A 519 -12.61 16.32 -6.98
CA PHE A 519 -13.27 16.12 -5.69
C PHE A 519 -12.82 17.11 -4.61
N PRO A 520 -13.68 17.41 -3.63
CA PRO A 520 -13.30 18.15 -2.44
C PRO A 520 -12.08 17.50 -1.78
N ARG A 521 -11.17 18.33 -1.29
CA ARG A 521 -10.01 17.89 -0.52
C ARG A 521 -9.95 18.51 0.86
N ARG A 522 -10.27 19.80 1.00
CA ARG A 522 -10.44 20.43 2.30
C ARG A 522 -11.83 20.99 2.46
N TYR A 523 -12.35 20.86 3.67
CA TYR A 523 -13.66 21.35 4.04
C TYR A 523 -13.62 22.22 5.28
N ARG A 524 -14.63 23.08 5.42
CA ARG A 524 -15.04 23.71 6.67
C ARG A 524 -16.54 23.55 6.82
N ILE A 525 -16.97 23.13 7.99
CA ILE A 525 -18.38 23.03 8.37
C ILE A 525 -18.65 24.04 9.46
N SER A 526 -19.65 24.89 9.22
CA SER A 526 -20.11 25.90 10.16
C SER A 526 -21.61 25.77 10.37
N ILE A 527 -22.10 26.17 11.54
CA ILE A 527 -23.53 26.12 11.87
C ILE A 527 -24.06 27.52 12.23
N SER A 528 -25.37 27.73 12.06
CA SER A 528 -26.04 28.99 12.42
C SER A 528 -27.50 28.76 12.83
N HIS A 529 -28.00 29.57 13.75
CA HIS A 529 -29.42 29.61 14.13
C HIS A 529 -30.25 30.55 13.24
N ASP A 530 -29.61 31.61 12.72
CA ASP A 530 -30.29 32.72 12.03
C ASP A 530 -29.93 32.85 10.54
N GLY A 531 -29.02 31.99 10.06
CA GLY A 531 -28.54 31.98 8.68
C GLY A 531 -27.58 33.12 8.35
N LYS A 532 -27.11 33.87 9.34
CA LYS A 532 -26.20 35.01 9.18
C LYS A 532 -24.91 34.84 9.99
N ASN A 533 -25.05 34.41 11.24
CA ASN A 533 -23.93 34.24 12.16
C ASN A 533 -23.49 32.78 12.17
N PHE A 534 -22.49 32.44 11.36
CA PHE A 534 -21.94 31.09 11.27
C PHE A 534 -20.77 30.90 12.23
N VAL A 535 -20.77 29.77 12.93
CA VAL A 535 -19.68 29.34 13.82
C VAL A 535 -19.10 28.04 13.32
N THR A 536 -17.80 28.00 13.06
CA THR A 536 -17.09 26.80 12.62
C THR A 536 -17.19 25.69 13.66
N ARG A 537 -17.60 24.51 13.23
CA ARG A 537 -17.66 23.28 14.04
C ARG A 537 -16.61 22.26 13.65
N ALA A 538 -16.29 22.16 12.37
CA ALA A 538 -15.24 21.29 11.88
C ALA A 538 -14.48 21.98 10.74
N GLU A 539 -13.17 21.77 10.66
CA GLU A 539 -12.36 22.11 9.50
C GLU A 539 -11.33 20.99 9.34
N GLY A 540 -11.23 20.43 8.14
CA GLY A 540 -10.44 19.23 7.91
C GLY A 540 -10.14 19.00 6.44
N GLY A 541 -9.50 17.87 6.16
CA GLY A 541 -9.30 17.38 4.81
C GLY A 541 -9.99 16.04 4.64
N PHE A 542 -10.61 15.85 3.48
CA PHE A 542 -11.09 14.53 3.07
C PHE A 542 -9.91 13.60 2.92
N LEU A 543 -10.00 12.47 3.59
CA LEU A 543 -8.95 11.47 3.67
C LEU A 543 -9.14 10.44 2.56
N THR A 544 -10.40 10.10 2.27
CA THR A 544 -10.74 9.06 1.29
C THR A 544 -11.14 9.68 -0.05
N TYR A 545 -11.03 8.89 -1.12
CA TYR A 545 -11.44 9.27 -2.49
C TYR A 545 -12.54 8.38 -3.04
N VAL A 546 -12.83 7.30 -2.31
CA VAL A 546 -13.78 6.27 -2.68
C VAL A 546 -14.44 5.83 -1.39
N GLY A 547 -15.77 5.92 -1.33
CA GLY A 547 -16.52 5.55 -0.13
C GLY A 547 -17.14 6.73 0.59
N GLU A 548 -17.16 6.66 1.92
CA GLU A 548 -17.95 7.54 2.77
C GLU A 548 -17.15 8.02 3.97
N GLU A 549 -16.98 9.32 4.14
CA GLU A 549 -16.25 9.88 5.27
C GLU A 549 -17.20 10.52 6.30
N TYR A 550 -17.00 10.20 7.59
CA TYR A 550 -17.74 10.79 8.70
C TYR A 550 -17.02 11.99 9.30
N ILE A 551 -17.70 13.14 9.27
CA ILE A 551 -17.24 14.37 9.88
C ILE A 551 -18.02 14.62 11.17
N ARG A 552 -17.37 14.37 12.32
CA ARG A 552 -17.97 14.60 13.64
C ARG A 552 -18.09 16.11 13.90
N LEU A 553 -19.28 16.57 14.28
CA LEU A 553 -19.56 17.98 14.61
C LEU A 553 -19.62 18.22 16.12
N GLY A 554 -19.75 17.15 16.91
CA GLY A 554 -20.15 17.20 18.31
C GLY A 554 -21.64 17.51 18.45
N GLU A 555 -22.18 17.41 19.68
CA GLU A 555 -23.58 17.74 19.94
C GLU A 555 -23.82 19.23 19.70
N CYS A 556 -24.61 19.55 18.68
CA CYS A 556 -24.97 20.92 18.37
C CYS A 556 -26.40 21.04 17.85
N HIS A 557 -27.03 22.18 18.13
CA HIS A 557 -28.32 22.56 17.57
C HIS A 557 -28.11 23.69 16.59
N ALA A 558 -28.73 23.60 15.44
CA ALA A 558 -28.75 24.68 14.45
C ALA A 558 -29.96 24.58 13.55
N ARG A 559 -30.30 25.67 12.88
CA ARG A 559 -31.21 25.64 11.72
C ARG A 559 -30.47 25.59 10.40
N TYR A 560 -29.29 26.20 10.32
CA TYR A 560 -28.50 26.29 9.11
C TYR A 560 -27.16 25.59 9.29
N LEU A 561 -26.75 24.82 8.29
CA LEU A 561 -25.41 24.29 8.16
C LEU A 561 -24.77 24.86 6.89
N LYS A 562 -23.52 25.28 6.99
CA LYS A 562 -22.71 25.71 5.86
C LYS A 562 -21.56 24.72 5.67
N PHE A 563 -21.50 24.13 4.48
CA PHE A 563 -20.43 23.25 4.04
C PHE A 563 -19.58 23.97 2.99
N GLU A 564 -18.37 24.36 3.38
CA GLU A 564 -17.40 25.04 2.52
C GLU A 564 -16.37 24.03 2.02
N VAL A 565 -16.15 23.96 0.71
CA VAL A 565 -15.00 23.30 0.12
C VAL A 565 -13.91 24.32 -0.12
N LEU A 566 -12.80 24.14 0.58
CA LEU A 566 -11.66 25.05 0.58
C LEU A 566 -10.64 24.71 -0.52
N SER A 567 -10.60 23.46 -0.98
CA SER A 567 -9.70 22.99 -2.04
C SER A 567 -10.24 21.73 -2.72
N THR A 568 -9.74 21.44 -3.92
CA THR A 568 -9.90 20.14 -4.59
C THR A 568 -8.62 19.31 -4.55
N VAL A 569 -8.73 18.01 -4.80
CA VAL A 569 -7.58 17.11 -4.93
C VAL A 569 -6.61 17.62 -5.99
N GLY A 570 -7.12 18.06 -7.14
CA GLY A 570 -6.31 18.57 -8.24
C GLY A 570 -5.52 19.82 -7.87
N LEU A 571 -6.11 20.69 -7.03
CA LEU A 571 -5.44 21.87 -6.51
C LEU A 571 -4.28 21.52 -5.57
N GLU A 572 -4.50 20.59 -4.64
CA GLU A 572 -3.47 20.19 -3.66
C GLU A 572 -2.40 19.26 -4.21
N CYS A 573 -2.68 18.55 -5.30
CA CYS A 573 -1.70 17.70 -5.97
C CYS A 573 -0.58 18.50 -6.66
N GLU A 574 -0.73 19.82 -6.83
CA GLU A 574 0.25 20.72 -7.45
C GLU A 574 0.73 20.28 -8.86
N ARG A 575 0.00 19.38 -9.54
CA ARG A 575 0.30 19.00 -10.92
C ARG A 575 -0.36 19.97 -11.90
N PRO A 576 0.39 20.56 -12.84
CA PRO A 576 -0.15 21.54 -13.79
C PRO A 576 -1.39 21.09 -14.56
N ALA A 577 -1.53 19.78 -14.81
CA ALA A 577 -2.69 19.21 -15.51
C ALA A 577 -4.00 19.26 -14.69
N TYR A 578 -3.93 19.41 -13.37
CA TYR A 578 -5.07 19.25 -12.45
C TYR A 578 -5.34 20.47 -11.57
N VAL A 579 -4.41 21.42 -11.48
CA VAL A 579 -4.59 22.66 -10.67
C VAL A 579 -5.78 23.52 -11.11
N ASN A 580 -6.35 23.26 -12.27
CA ASN A 580 -7.55 23.94 -12.79
C ASN A 580 -8.81 23.06 -12.77
N ALA A 581 -8.79 21.91 -12.08
CA ALA A 581 -9.96 21.06 -11.93
C ALA A 581 -11.09 21.83 -11.23
N THR A 582 -12.27 21.78 -11.85
CA THR A 582 -13.51 22.27 -11.25
C THR A 582 -13.95 21.34 -10.14
N LEU A 583 -14.82 21.82 -9.26
CA LEU A 583 -15.31 21.08 -8.13
C LEU A 583 -16.49 20.18 -8.52
N HIS A 584 -16.40 18.93 -8.09
CA HIS A 584 -17.39 17.88 -8.29
C HIS A 584 -17.82 17.31 -6.94
N PHE A 585 -19.10 17.40 -6.61
CA PHE A 585 -19.63 16.94 -5.32
C PHE A 585 -20.43 15.66 -5.46
N GLY A 586 -20.17 14.69 -4.57
CA GLY A 586 -21.04 13.54 -4.33
C GLY A 586 -22.21 13.87 -3.41
N GLY A 587 -22.61 12.91 -2.57
CA GLY A 587 -23.74 13.01 -1.65
C GLY A 587 -23.36 13.47 -0.23
N LEU A 588 -24.31 14.09 0.48
CA LEU A 588 -24.20 14.48 1.88
C LEU A 588 -25.35 13.90 2.71
N MET A 589 -25.04 13.38 3.90
CA MET A 589 -26.06 12.91 4.85
C MET A 589 -25.83 13.49 6.26
N PHE A 590 -26.91 13.92 6.91
CA PHE A 590 -26.89 14.41 8.28
C PHE A 590 -27.26 13.32 9.28
N PHE A 591 -26.61 13.39 10.44
CA PHE A 591 -26.81 12.44 11.51
C PHE A 591 -27.18 13.11 12.82
N LYS A 592 -28.05 12.42 13.55
CA LYS A 592 -28.35 12.65 14.96
C LYS A 592 -27.66 11.57 15.79
N LYS A 593 -27.37 11.86 17.05
CA LYS A 593 -26.97 10.83 18.00
C LYS A 593 -28.15 9.87 18.22
N ALA A 594 -27.88 8.56 18.25
CA ALA A 594 -28.91 7.54 18.44
C ALA A 594 -29.56 7.59 19.83
#